data_AF-A0A0M3J2M7-F1
#
_entry.id   AF-A0A0M3J2M7-F1
#
_cell.length_a   1.000
_cell.length_b   1.000
_cell.length_c   1.000
_cell.angle_alpha   90.00
_cell.angle_beta   90.00
_cell.angle_gamma   90.00
#
_symmetry.space_group_name_H-M   'P 1'
#
loop_
_entity.id
_entity.type
_entity.pdbx_description
1 polymer ?
#
loop_
_entity_poly.entity_id
_entity_poly.type
_entity_poly.pdbx_seq_one_letter_code
_entity_poly.pdbx_strand_id
1 'polypeptide(L)'
;MLILSLVSFGGLCFAIVFFAVVHYGLRRTSETDLGDFKPAAGTLDDTDLGPIETLGSWIESQLEIMCAHYGQLCTRRPLTVFAFGLFVAMLCSTGLFFVRFTTDPVELWSCRTSRARIEKNFFDSKFGPFYRTEQLIVYPRDQTFFLHDNQSNLFDQGYYGPAFRKTFLHNVFELQNAVTALTAQLDDGTSIGIRDVCFKPMAPDNMNCAIMSVLNYFQNERHLLDEVNEDDWSGTQFDYLDHILACAQNPYTVSSPLGISCISAFGAPIQPY
;
A
#
# COMPACT_ATOMS: atom_id res chain seq x y z
N MET A 1 19.65 -15.70 16.05
CA MET A 1 20.18 -15.35 17.39
C MET A 1 21.67 -15.67 17.54
N LEU A 2 22.15 -16.83 17.07
CA LEU A 2 23.57 -17.24 17.22
C LEU A 2 24.59 -16.30 16.52
N ILE A 3 24.21 -15.73 15.38
CA ILE A 3 25.06 -14.77 14.64
C ILE A 3 25.16 -13.44 15.39
N LEU A 4 24.04 -12.95 15.94
CA LEU A 4 24.00 -11.74 16.77
C LEU A 4 24.82 -11.89 18.06
N SER A 5 24.81 -13.08 18.69
CA SER A 5 25.62 -13.33 19.88
C SER A 5 27.12 -13.41 19.56
N LEU A 6 27.51 -13.95 18.40
CA LEU A 6 28.90 -13.99 17.97
C LEU A 6 29.44 -12.60 17.59
N VAL A 7 28.63 -11.77 16.92
CA VAL A 7 29.00 -10.38 16.60
C VAL A 7 29.08 -9.54 17.88
N SER A 8 28.15 -9.71 18.81
CA SER A 8 28.19 -9.08 20.14
C SER A 8 29.43 -9.48 20.94
N PHE A 9 29.75 -10.77 20.99
CA PHE A 9 30.92 -11.29 21.71
C PHE A 9 32.23 -10.84 21.08
N GLY A 10 32.33 -10.87 19.75
CA GLY A 10 33.47 -10.31 19.00
C GLY A 10 33.63 -8.80 19.23
N GLY A 11 32.50 -8.07 19.29
CA GLY A 11 32.44 -6.66 19.66
C GLY A 11 33.03 -6.35 21.03
N LEU A 12 32.62 -7.12 22.04
CA LEU A 12 33.10 -7.01 23.41
C LEU A 12 34.60 -7.34 23.53
N CYS A 13 35.06 -8.43 22.91
CA CYS A 13 36.47 -8.79 22.92
C CYS A 13 37.34 -7.72 22.25
N PHE A 14 36.91 -7.16 21.12
CA PHE A 14 37.65 -6.10 20.43
C PHE A 14 37.68 -4.79 21.23
N ALA A 15 36.57 -4.43 21.88
CA ALA A 15 36.53 -3.27 22.78
C ALA A 15 37.47 -3.46 23.99
N ILE A 16 37.47 -4.64 24.62
CA ILE A 16 38.38 -4.96 25.74
C ILE A 16 39.84 -4.87 25.30
N VAL A 17 40.19 -5.41 24.13
CA VAL A 17 41.56 -5.32 23.58
C VAL A 17 41.92 -3.87 23.26
N PHE A 18 41.01 -3.07 22.69
CA PHE A 18 41.24 -1.66 22.43
C PHE A 18 41.48 -0.88 23.71
N PHE A 19 40.61 -1.02 24.72
CA PHE A 19 40.79 -0.37 26.02
C PHE A 19 42.06 -0.84 26.73
N ALA A 20 42.43 -2.11 26.64
CA ALA A 20 43.69 -2.61 27.19
C ALA A 20 44.92 -2.03 26.47
N VAL A 21 44.90 -1.91 25.14
CA VAL A 21 45.98 -1.33 24.33
C VAL A 21 46.10 0.18 24.53
N VAL A 22 44.96 0.87 24.69
CA VAL A 22 44.88 2.29 25.02
C VAL A 22 45.38 2.53 26.45
N HIS A 23 44.91 1.76 27.43
CA HIS A 23 45.36 1.88 28.82
C HIS A 23 46.84 1.52 28.99
N TYR A 24 47.35 0.51 28.28
CA TYR A 24 48.77 0.18 28.25
C TYR A 24 49.60 1.27 27.55
N GLY A 25 49.08 1.88 26.49
CA GLY A 25 49.71 3.00 25.80
C GLY A 25 49.78 4.26 26.66
N LEU A 26 48.66 4.62 27.30
CA LEU A 26 48.54 5.77 28.21
C LEU A 26 49.39 5.59 29.47
N ARG A 27 49.35 4.41 30.11
CA ARG A 27 50.14 4.11 31.32
C ARG A 27 51.66 4.14 31.06
N ARG A 28 52.10 3.75 29.86
CA ARG A 28 53.52 3.81 29.47
C ARG A 28 54.02 5.22 29.12
N THR A 29 53.11 6.18 28.88
CA THR A 29 53.47 7.53 28.42
C THR A 29 53.02 8.66 29.33
N SER A 30 52.22 8.37 30.36
CA SER A 30 51.92 9.31 31.46
C SER A 30 53.18 9.86 32.13
N GLU A 31 54.33 9.21 31.98
CA GLU A 31 55.60 9.66 32.55
C GLU A 31 56.32 10.77 31.76
N THR A 32 55.91 11.13 30.53
CA THR A 32 56.80 11.97 29.68
C THR A 32 56.28 13.26 29.03
N ASP A 33 54.98 13.57 28.88
CA ASP A 33 54.60 14.78 28.06
C ASP A 33 53.38 15.64 28.48
N LEU A 34 52.50 15.24 29.41
CA LEU A 34 51.36 16.08 29.84
C LEU A 34 51.52 16.75 31.21
N GLY A 35 52.69 16.60 31.84
CA GLY A 35 52.96 17.22 33.14
C GLY A 35 52.90 18.75 33.13
N ASP A 36 53.00 19.37 31.96
CA ASP A 36 53.01 20.83 31.78
C ASP A 36 51.68 21.39 31.21
N PHE A 37 50.70 20.53 30.92
CA PHE A 37 49.39 20.97 30.44
C PHE A 37 48.55 21.49 31.61
N LYS A 38 48.38 22.81 31.70
CA LYS A 38 47.54 23.45 32.70
C LYS A 38 46.20 23.86 32.07
N PRO A 39 45.05 23.34 32.53
CA PRO A 39 43.74 23.73 32.01
C PRO A 39 43.49 25.22 32.30
N ALA A 40 42.78 25.90 31.40
CA ALA A 40 42.50 27.34 31.49
C ALA A 40 41.77 27.70 32.79
N ALA A 41 40.83 26.86 33.22
CA ALA A 41 40.11 26.98 34.49
C ALA A 41 41.01 26.89 35.74
N GLY A 42 42.18 26.24 35.65
CA GLY A 42 43.16 26.16 36.74
C GLY A 42 44.04 27.42 36.91
N THR A 43 43.76 28.48 36.14
CA THR A 43 44.45 29.78 36.24
C THR A 43 43.61 30.88 36.89
N LEU A 44 42.34 30.60 37.19
CA LEU A 44 41.43 31.48 37.94
C LEU A 44 41.57 31.18 39.45
N ASP A 45 41.58 32.22 40.28
CA ASP A 45 41.71 32.09 41.73
C ASP A 45 40.36 31.67 42.34
N ASP A 46 40.31 30.53 43.03
CA ASP A 46 39.08 29.93 43.57
C ASP A 46 38.39 30.82 44.63
N THR A 47 39.05 31.88 45.09
CA THR A 47 38.56 32.79 46.13
C THR A 47 37.52 33.82 45.66
N ASP A 48 37.36 34.01 44.34
CA ASP A 48 36.44 35.02 43.76
C ASP A 48 35.14 34.44 43.17
N LEU A 49 34.93 33.12 43.23
CA LEU A 49 33.85 32.42 42.52
C LEU A 49 32.76 31.87 43.47
N GLY A 50 31.50 31.97 43.05
CA GLY A 50 30.37 31.36 43.76
C GLY A 50 30.35 29.81 43.64
N PRO A 51 29.57 29.08 44.46
CA PRO A 51 29.56 27.61 44.48
C PRO A 51 29.18 26.93 43.15
N ILE A 52 28.38 27.61 42.32
CA ILE A 52 27.99 27.12 40.98
C ILE A 52 29.11 27.41 39.97
N GLU A 53 29.81 28.52 40.15
CA GLU A 53 30.90 28.96 39.27
C GLU A 53 32.16 28.12 39.49
N THR A 54 32.43 27.72 40.74
CA THR A 54 33.50 26.75 41.06
C THR A 54 33.20 25.36 40.51
N LEU A 55 31.94 24.91 40.56
CA LEU A 55 31.52 23.65 39.93
C LEU A 55 31.66 23.71 38.40
N GLY A 56 31.27 24.83 37.78
CA GLY A 56 31.43 25.06 36.34
C GLY A 56 32.89 25.04 35.91
N SER A 57 33.74 25.78 36.62
CA SER A 57 35.21 25.81 36.42
C SER A 57 35.83 24.42 36.56
N TRP A 58 35.41 23.65 37.57
CA TRP A 58 35.87 22.27 37.76
C TRP A 58 35.46 21.35 36.59
N ILE A 59 34.20 21.41 36.13
CA ILE A 59 33.73 20.63 34.99
C ILE A 59 34.50 21.01 33.72
N GLU A 60 34.72 22.30 33.48
CA GLU A 60 35.46 22.82 32.33
C GLU A 60 36.91 22.31 32.34
N SER A 61 37.58 22.41 33.49
CA SER A 61 38.93 21.87 33.71
C SER A 61 39.01 20.37 33.41
N GLN A 62 38.04 19.59 33.88
CA GLN A 62 38.00 18.15 33.62
C GLN A 62 37.76 17.82 32.14
N LEU A 63 36.84 18.52 31.48
CA LEU A 63 36.57 18.34 30.04
C LEU A 63 37.80 18.69 29.21
N GLU A 64 38.52 19.75 29.55
CA GLU A 64 39.74 20.17 28.85
C GLU A 64 40.84 19.11 28.97
N ILE A 65 41.07 18.58 30.18
CA ILE A 65 42.04 17.49 30.41
C ILE A 65 41.62 16.23 29.65
N MET A 66 40.33 15.85 29.67
CA MET A 66 39.84 14.68 28.95
C MET A 66 39.98 14.83 27.43
N CYS A 67 39.65 15.99 26.88
CA CYS A 67 39.81 16.30 25.46
C CYS A 67 41.29 16.35 25.06
N ALA A 68 42.17 16.89 25.90
CA ALA A 68 43.60 16.90 25.66
C ALA A 68 44.18 15.48 25.63
N HIS A 69 43.81 14.62 26.58
CA HIS A 69 44.19 13.20 26.58
C HIS A 69 43.65 12.45 25.37
N TYR A 70 42.40 12.69 24.98
CA TYR A 70 41.81 12.06 23.81
C TYR A 70 42.45 12.55 22.50
N GLY A 71 42.73 13.85 22.38
CA GLY A 71 43.44 14.45 21.25
C GLY A 71 44.86 13.89 21.11
N GLN A 72 45.58 13.72 22.23
CA GLN A 72 46.90 13.10 22.25
C GLN A 72 46.84 11.63 21.80
N LEU A 73 45.81 10.88 22.19
CA LEU A 73 45.60 9.51 21.74
C LEU A 73 45.38 9.45 20.21
N CYS A 74 44.58 10.37 19.67
CA CYS A 74 44.31 10.48 18.23
C CYS A 74 45.56 10.81 17.40
N THR A 75 46.41 11.72 17.88
CA THR A 75 47.64 12.13 17.16
C THR A 75 48.76 11.09 17.27
N ARG A 76 48.90 10.41 18.41
CA ARG A 76 49.97 9.42 18.63
C ARG A 76 49.72 8.08 17.97
N ARG A 77 48.47 7.62 17.92
CA ARG A 77 48.11 6.32 17.30
C ARG A 77 46.88 6.44 16.39
N PRO A 78 47.00 7.18 15.28
CA PRO A 78 45.87 7.41 14.37
C PRO A 78 45.30 6.10 13.82
N LEU A 79 46.15 5.14 13.45
CA LEU A 79 45.73 3.86 12.89
C LEU A 79 44.85 3.03 13.86
N THR A 80 45.16 3.03 15.16
CA THR A 80 44.34 2.27 16.13
C THR A 80 42.98 2.91 16.35
N VAL A 81 42.91 4.25 16.33
CA VAL A 81 41.63 4.99 16.47
C VAL A 81 40.76 4.79 15.23
N PHE A 82 41.34 4.86 14.03
CA PHE A 82 40.62 4.56 12.79
C PHE A 82 40.12 3.11 12.72
N ALA A 83 40.96 2.14 13.08
CA ALA A 83 40.57 0.73 13.10
C ALA A 83 39.41 0.48 14.08
N PHE A 84 39.42 1.13 15.24
CA PHE A 84 38.33 1.06 16.20
C PHE A 84 37.05 1.71 15.70
N GLY A 85 37.11 2.91 15.14
CA GLY A 85 35.95 3.58 14.56
C GLY A 85 35.33 2.78 13.41
N LEU A 86 36.16 2.22 12.53
CA LEU A 86 35.71 1.35 11.43
C LEU A 86 35.06 0.07 11.96
N PHE A 87 35.65 -0.55 12.99
CA PHE A 87 35.08 -1.74 13.61
C PHE A 87 33.71 -1.46 14.22
N VAL A 88 33.55 -0.36 14.96
CA VAL A 88 32.25 0.04 15.53
C VAL A 88 31.24 0.33 14.42
N ALA A 89 31.65 1.05 13.36
CA ALA A 89 30.79 1.33 12.21
C ALA A 89 30.32 0.05 11.51
N MET A 90 31.22 -0.91 11.29
CA MET A 90 30.89 -2.22 10.71
C MET A 90 29.98 -3.04 11.62
N LEU A 91 30.19 -3.01 12.93
CA LEU A 91 29.33 -3.70 13.89
C LEU A 91 27.92 -3.10 13.88
N CYS A 92 27.79 -1.77 13.89
CA CYS A 92 26.50 -1.09 13.76
C CYS A 92 25.82 -1.36 12.41
N SER A 93 26.59 -1.44 11.31
CA SER A 93 26.03 -1.70 9.98
C SER A 93 25.51 -3.13 9.81
N THR A 94 25.96 -4.10 10.63
CA THR A 94 25.37 -5.45 10.63
C THR A 94 23.87 -5.47 10.95
N GLY A 95 23.36 -4.43 11.63
CA GLY A 95 21.92 -4.27 11.89
C GLY A 95 21.08 -4.14 10.62
N LEU A 96 21.68 -3.69 9.51
CA LEU A 96 21.01 -3.53 8.21
C LEU A 96 20.53 -4.88 7.64
N PHE A 97 21.19 -6.00 7.97
CA PHE A 97 20.74 -7.33 7.55
C PHE A 97 19.38 -7.73 8.15
N PHE A 98 18.95 -7.08 9.23
CA PHE A 98 17.69 -7.37 9.90
C PHE A 98 16.60 -6.33 9.60
N VAL A 99 16.88 -5.34 8.75
CA VAL A 99 15.90 -4.34 8.36
C VAL A 99 14.77 -5.01 7.58
N ARG A 100 13.54 -4.77 8.02
CA ARG A 100 12.31 -5.17 7.33
C ARG A 100 11.60 -3.92 6.83
N PHE A 101 11.31 -3.90 5.55
CA PHE A 101 10.55 -2.81 4.94
C PHE A 101 9.05 -3.13 5.02
N THR A 102 8.30 -2.25 5.66
CA THR A 102 6.84 -2.29 5.63
C THR A 102 6.38 -1.56 4.37
N THR A 103 5.74 -2.28 3.45
CA THR A 103 5.18 -1.74 2.20
C THR A 103 3.66 -1.60 2.22
N ASP A 104 2.99 -2.17 3.22
CA ASP A 104 1.54 -2.04 3.38
C ASP A 104 1.18 -0.59 3.73
N PRO A 105 0.46 0.14 2.86
CA PRO A 105 0.08 1.52 3.13
C PRO A 105 -0.79 1.63 4.38
N VAL A 106 -1.62 0.62 4.70
CA VAL A 106 -2.48 0.70 5.86
C VAL A 106 -1.63 0.69 7.13
N GLU A 107 -0.58 -0.12 7.20
CA GLU A 107 0.35 -0.12 8.34
C GLU A 107 1.18 1.17 8.42
N LEU A 108 1.53 1.77 7.29
CA LEU A 108 2.31 3.00 7.23
C LEU A 108 1.51 4.24 7.68
N TRP A 109 0.24 4.32 7.28
CA TRP A 109 -0.60 5.52 7.43
C TRP A 109 -1.60 5.44 8.57
N SER A 110 -1.71 4.31 9.28
CA SER A 110 -2.62 4.19 10.42
C SER A 110 -1.94 3.60 11.66
N CYS A 111 -2.13 4.28 12.79
CA CYS A 111 -1.68 3.74 14.07
C CYS A 111 -2.51 2.50 14.43
N ARG A 112 -1.84 1.46 14.94
CA ARG A 112 -2.46 0.18 15.33
C ARG A 112 -3.55 0.34 16.40
N THR A 113 -3.45 1.36 17.25
CA THR A 113 -4.42 1.66 18.32
C THR A 113 -5.43 2.75 17.95
N SER A 114 -5.41 3.23 16.70
CA SER A 114 -6.41 4.19 16.24
C SER A 114 -7.81 3.57 16.23
N ARG A 115 -8.83 4.39 16.52
CA ARG A 115 -10.24 3.96 16.49
C ARG A 115 -10.62 3.33 15.16
N ALA A 116 -10.21 3.94 14.03
CA ALA A 116 -10.48 3.41 12.69
C ALA A 116 -9.88 2.01 12.46
N ARG A 117 -8.69 1.74 12.99
CA ARG A 117 -8.07 0.40 12.88
C ARG A 117 -8.82 -0.63 13.74
N ILE A 118 -9.29 -0.24 14.91
CA ILE A 118 -10.11 -1.12 15.78
C ILE A 118 -11.45 -1.44 15.11
N GLU A 119 -12.13 -0.44 14.56
CA GLU A 119 -13.40 -0.62 13.83
C GLU A 119 -13.20 -1.48 12.57
N LYS A 120 -12.12 -1.26 11.81
CA LYS A 120 -11.75 -2.11 10.67
C LYS A 120 -11.52 -3.56 11.09
N ASN A 121 -10.71 -3.79 12.13
CA ASN A 121 -10.42 -5.15 12.61
C ASN A 121 -11.70 -5.84 13.10
N PHE A 122 -12.60 -5.10 13.75
CA PHE A 122 -13.91 -5.61 14.14
C PHE A 122 -14.73 -6.02 12.91
N PHE A 123 -14.84 -5.15 11.90
CA PHE A 123 -15.54 -5.44 10.65
C PHE A 123 -14.95 -6.67 9.93
N ASP A 124 -13.63 -6.69 9.71
CA ASP A 124 -12.93 -7.78 9.03
C ASP A 124 -13.12 -9.12 9.76
N SER A 125 -13.20 -9.11 11.09
CA SER A 125 -13.43 -10.34 11.89
C SER A 125 -14.87 -10.88 11.82
N LYS A 126 -15.85 -10.02 11.53
CA LYS A 126 -17.28 -10.37 11.54
C LYS A 126 -17.82 -10.64 10.15
N PHE A 127 -17.40 -9.85 9.17
CA PHE A 127 -17.90 -9.88 7.80
C PHE A 127 -16.87 -10.38 6.79
N GLY A 128 -15.62 -10.57 7.22
CA GLY A 128 -14.50 -10.78 6.32
C GLY A 128 -13.92 -9.46 5.81
N PRO A 129 -12.74 -9.50 5.18
CA PRO A 129 -12.12 -8.31 4.62
C PRO A 129 -12.99 -7.73 3.49
N PHE A 130 -12.94 -6.41 3.34
CA PHE A 130 -13.57 -5.73 2.22
C PHE A 130 -13.03 -6.27 0.88
N TYR A 131 -13.90 -6.45 -0.10
CA TYR A 131 -13.54 -6.97 -1.41
C TYR A 131 -12.60 -6.02 -2.16
N ARG A 132 -11.81 -6.56 -3.11
CA ARG A 132 -10.95 -5.76 -3.98
C ARG A 132 -11.72 -5.39 -5.24
N THR A 133 -11.66 -4.12 -5.63
CA THR A 133 -12.39 -3.59 -6.78
C THR A 133 -11.42 -3.28 -7.91
N GLU A 134 -11.64 -3.87 -9.08
CA GLU A 134 -10.93 -3.56 -10.32
C GLU A 134 -11.92 -2.87 -11.26
N GLN A 135 -11.67 -1.60 -11.61
CA GLN A 135 -12.60 -0.78 -12.40
C GLN A 135 -12.04 -0.48 -13.78
N LEU A 136 -12.89 -0.65 -14.80
CA LEU A 136 -12.60 -0.28 -16.18
C LEU A 136 -13.58 0.80 -16.65
N ILE A 137 -13.05 1.94 -17.09
CA ILE A 137 -13.83 3.04 -17.68
C ILE A 137 -13.57 3.05 -19.18
N VAL A 138 -14.58 2.68 -19.97
CA VAL A 138 -14.50 2.61 -21.43
C VAL A 138 -15.37 3.68 -22.05
N TYR A 139 -14.83 4.41 -23.03
CA TYR A 139 -15.59 5.42 -23.78
C TYR A 139 -15.34 5.28 -25.30
N PRO A 140 -16.35 5.55 -26.13
CA PRO A 140 -16.21 5.49 -27.59
C PRO A 140 -15.35 6.67 -28.10
N ARG A 141 -14.65 6.47 -29.22
CA ARG A 141 -13.91 7.58 -29.86
C ARG A 141 -14.85 8.55 -30.57
N ASP A 142 -15.88 8.02 -31.21
CA ASP A 142 -16.95 8.83 -31.78
C ASP A 142 -17.85 9.32 -30.64
N GLN A 143 -17.94 10.63 -30.49
CA GLN A 143 -18.71 11.29 -29.42
C GLN A 143 -20.07 11.82 -29.91
N THR A 144 -20.48 11.44 -31.13
CA THR A 144 -21.76 11.87 -31.70
C THR A 144 -22.93 11.16 -31.04
N PHE A 145 -23.90 11.97 -30.62
CA PHE A 145 -25.20 11.49 -30.17
C PHE A 145 -26.00 10.96 -31.35
N PHE A 146 -26.85 9.97 -31.10
CA PHE A 146 -27.75 9.42 -32.10
C PHE A 146 -29.19 9.46 -31.59
N LEU A 147 -30.11 9.54 -32.54
CA LEU A 147 -31.54 9.55 -32.30
C LEU A 147 -32.05 8.12 -32.31
N HIS A 148 -32.96 7.82 -31.39
CA HIS A 148 -33.69 6.57 -31.36
C HIS A 148 -35.15 6.86 -30.98
N ASP A 149 -36.07 6.13 -31.61
CA ASP A 149 -37.51 6.37 -31.44
C ASP A 149 -37.92 5.96 -30.03
N ASN A 150 -38.61 6.86 -29.32
CA ASN A 150 -39.02 6.61 -27.94
C ASN A 150 -40.41 5.96 -27.92
N GLN A 151 -40.49 4.71 -27.45
CA GLN A 151 -41.77 3.98 -27.36
C GLN A 151 -42.77 4.66 -26.42
N SER A 152 -42.32 5.41 -25.42
CA SER A 152 -43.20 6.14 -24.49
C SER A 152 -43.79 7.43 -25.06
N ASN A 153 -43.15 8.03 -26.08
CA ASN A 153 -43.61 9.23 -26.75
C ASN A 153 -43.19 9.21 -28.22
N LEU A 154 -44.06 8.71 -29.10
CA LEU A 154 -43.79 8.60 -30.55
C LEU A 154 -43.50 9.96 -31.23
N PHE A 155 -43.83 11.06 -30.57
CA PHE A 155 -43.63 12.44 -31.06
C PHE A 155 -42.33 13.08 -30.55
N ASP A 156 -41.56 12.42 -29.68
CA ASP A 156 -40.30 12.95 -29.14
C ASP A 156 -39.18 11.90 -29.25
N GLN A 157 -38.12 12.23 -30.00
CA GLN A 157 -37.02 11.30 -30.22
C GLN A 157 -36.06 11.29 -29.03
N GLY A 158 -35.71 10.09 -28.56
CA GLY A 158 -34.71 9.93 -27.52
C GLY A 158 -33.32 10.26 -28.04
N TYR A 159 -32.61 11.16 -27.37
CA TYR A 159 -31.20 11.44 -27.64
C TYR A 159 -30.32 10.52 -26.78
N TYR A 160 -29.58 9.62 -27.42
CA TYR A 160 -28.72 8.66 -26.74
C TYR A 160 -27.24 8.99 -26.91
N GLY A 161 -26.49 8.81 -25.83
CA GLY A 161 -25.04 8.99 -25.82
C GLY A 161 -24.33 7.92 -26.66
N PRO A 162 -23.13 8.23 -27.17
CA PRO A 162 -22.39 7.35 -28.08
C PRO A 162 -22.02 5.99 -27.45
N ALA A 163 -21.94 5.90 -26.12
CA ALA A 163 -21.65 4.66 -25.40
C ALA A 163 -22.79 3.64 -25.49
N PHE A 164 -24.01 4.06 -25.84
CA PHE A 164 -25.15 3.16 -26.04
C PHE A 164 -25.28 2.69 -27.49
N ARG A 165 -24.33 3.03 -28.37
CA ARG A 165 -24.35 2.53 -29.74
C ARG A 165 -24.12 1.02 -29.72
N LYS A 166 -24.98 0.25 -30.40
CA LYS A 166 -24.96 -1.21 -30.38
C LYS A 166 -23.59 -1.81 -30.70
N THR A 167 -22.90 -1.26 -31.70
CA THR A 167 -21.54 -1.69 -32.10
C THR A 167 -20.52 -1.50 -30.99
N PHE A 168 -20.64 -0.44 -30.20
CA PHE A 168 -19.76 -0.20 -29.05
C PHE A 168 -20.05 -1.20 -27.92
N LEU A 169 -21.32 -1.43 -27.59
CA LEU A 169 -21.71 -2.43 -26.58
C LEU A 169 -21.20 -3.84 -26.93
N HIS A 170 -21.29 -4.24 -28.20
CA HIS A 170 -20.70 -5.50 -28.69
C HIS A 170 -19.19 -5.58 -28.46
N ASN A 171 -18.44 -4.51 -28.74
CA ASN A 171 -17.00 -4.47 -28.49
C ASN A 171 -16.67 -4.53 -26.99
N VAL A 172 -17.46 -3.86 -26.15
CA VAL A 172 -17.29 -3.93 -24.68
C VAL A 172 -17.57 -5.33 -24.17
N PHE A 173 -18.54 -6.03 -24.77
CA PHE A 173 -18.85 -7.42 -24.44
C PHE A 173 -17.68 -8.36 -24.76
N GLU A 174 -17.07 -8.20 -25.94
CA GLU A 174 -15.86 -8.95 -26.31
C GLU A 174 -14.70 -8.68 -25.36
N LEU A 175 -14.51 -7.42 -24.95
CA LEU A 175 -13.50 -7.05 -23.95
C LEU A 175 -13.79 -7.69 -22.58
N GLN A 176 -15.04 -7.65 -22.11
CA GLN A 176 -15.45 -8.26 -20.85
C GLN A 176 -15.19 -9.78 -20.86
N ASN A 177 -15.50 -10.45 -21.97
CA ASN A 177 -15.22 -11.88 -22.14
C ASN A 177 -13.73 -12.19 -22.17
N ALA A 178 -12.93 -11.36 -22.84
CA ALA A 178 -11.48 -11.51 -22.85
C ALA A 178 -10.89 -11.36 -21.43
N VAL A 179 -11.35 -10.37 -20.65
CA VAL A 179 -10.92 -10.17 -19.26
C VAL A 179 -11.34 -11.32 -18.36
N THR A 180 -12.56 -11.83 -18.52
CA THR A 180 -13.05 -12.95 -17.70
C THR A 180 -12.40 -14.29 -18.06
N ALA A 181 -11.85 -14.42 -19.27
CA ALA A 181 -11.08 -15.57 -19.70
C ALA A 181 -9.59 -15.52 -19.30
N LEU A 182 -9.13 -14.44 -18.65
CA LEU A 182 -7.74 -14.32 -18.21
C LEU A 182 -7.41 -15.40 -17.17
N THR A 183 -6.25 -16.02 -17.37
CA THR A 183 -5.65 -16.99 -16.46
C THR A 183 -4.28 -16.50 -16.01
N ALA A 184 -3.98 -16.61 -14.72
CA ALA A 184 -2.67 -16.34 -14.17
C ALA A 184 -2.03 -17.65 -13.67
N GLN A 185 -0.71 -17.74 -13.73
CA GLN A 185 0.06 -18.85 -13.16
C GLN A 185 0.65 -18.38 -11.83
N LEU A 186 0.43 -19.14 -10.76
CA LEU A 186 1.11 -18.91 -9.48
C LEU A 186 2.54 -19.42 -9.51
N ASP A 187 3.34 -18.99 -8.55
CA ASP A 187 4.71 -19.48 -8.32
C ASP A 187 4.76 -21.01 -8.12
N ASP A 188 3.68 -21.59 -7.59
CA ASP A 188 3.51 -23.04 -7.38
C ASP A 188 3.13 -23.81 -8.68
N GLY A 189 2.98 -23.11 -9.81
CA GLY A 189 2.65 -23.69 -11.12
C GLY A 189 1.15 -23.98 -11.35
N THR A 190 0.28 -23.58 -10.42
CA THR A 190 -1.17 -23.71 -10.58
C THR A 190 -1.74 -22.55 -11.39
N SER A 191 -2.56 -22.87 -12.39
CA SER A 191 -3.30 -21.87 -13.15
C SER A 191 -4.58 -21.49 -12.43
N ILE A 192 -4.78 -20.20 -12.18
CA ILE A 192 -5.99 -19.63 -11.58
C ILE A 192 -6.71 -18.75 -12.59
N GLY A 193 -8.03 -18.83 -12.61
CA GLY A 193 -8.90 -17.94 -13.38
C GLY A 193 -9.55 -16.87 -12.51
N ILE A 194 -10.20 -15.90 -13.15
CA ILE A 194 -10.96 -14.88 -12.41
C ILE A 194 -12.08 -15.48 -11.57
N ARG A 195 -12.68 -16.59 -12.04
CA ARG A 195 -13.79 -17.27 -11.36
C ARG A 195 -13.39 -17.90 -10.03
N ASP A 196 -12.10 -18.11 -9.80
CA ASP A 196 -11.60 -18.71 -8.55
C ASP A 196 -11.43 -17.66 -7.45
N VAL A 197 -11.17 -16.40 -7.82
CA VAL A 197 -10.86 -15.31 -6.89
C VAL A 197 -11.98 -14.28 -6.74
N CYS A 198 -12.91 -14.22 -7.69
CA CYS A 198 -13.98 -13.22 -7.71
C CYS A 198 -14.94 -13.37 -6.53
N PHE A 199 -15.55 -12.26 -6.13
CA PHE A 199 -16.62 -12.26 -5.14
C PHE A 199 -17.91 -12.87 -5.73
N LYS A 200 -18.53 -13.80 -4.98
CA LYS A 200 -19.76 -14.52 -5.37
C LYS A 200 -20.80 -14.36 -4.25
N PRO A 201 -21.73 -13.39 -4.34
CA PRO A 201 -22.62 -13.06 -3.24
C PRO A 201 -23.65 -14.16 -2.92
N MET A 202 -23.99 -15.00 -3.90
CA MET A 202 -24.99 -16.05 -3.78
C MET A 202 -24.40 -17.46 -3.76
N ALA A 203 -23.09 -17.61 -3.50
CA ALA A 203 -22.51 -18.94 -3.36
C ALA A 203 -23.07 -19.65 -2.10
N PRO A 204 -23.42 -20.96 -2.18
CA PRO A 204 -23.17 -21.89 -3.27
C PRO A 204 -24.27 -21.98 -4.35
N ASP A 205 -25.44 -21.35 -4.14
CA ASP A 205 -26.60 -21.48 -5.03
C ASP A 205 -26.34 -20.91 -6.43
N ASN A 206 -25.55 -19.83 -6.52
CA ASN A 206 -25.08 -19.25 -7.77
C ASN A 206 -23.58 -18.94 -7.69
N MET A 207 -22.83 -19.54 -8.62
CA MET A 207 -21.37 -19.46 -8.69
C MET A 207 -20.84 -18.38 -9.67
N ASN A 208 -21.73 -17.53 -10.19
CA ASN A 208 -21.35 -16.41 -11.05
C ASN A 208 -20.67 -15.29 -10.25
N CYS A 209 -19.66 -14.68 -10.88
CA CYS A 209 -18.92 -13.56 -10.30
C CYS A 209 -19.75 -12.28 -10.30
N ALA A 210 -19.58 -11.46 -9.26
CA ALA A 210 -20.11 -10.10 -9.23
C ALA A 210 -19.37 -9.21 -10.25
N ILE A 211 -19.98 -8.97 -11.40
CA ILE A 211 -19.49 -8.05 -12.43
C ILE A 211 -20.52 -6.92 -12.57
N MET A 212 -20.12 -5.70 -12.25
CA MET A 212 -21.01 -4.54 -12.31
C MET A 212 -20.82 -3.85 -13.66
N SER A 213 -21.72 -4.12 -14.60
CA SER A 213 -21.69 -3.61 -15.98
C SER A 213 -23.10 -3.52 -16.54
N VAL A 214 -23.35 -2.58 -17.45
CA VAL A 214 -24.62 -2.46 -18.18
C VAL A 214 -24.95 -3.75 -18.95
N LEU A 215 -23.92 -4.50 -19.37
CA LEU A 215 -24.06 -5.77 -20.07
C LEU A 215 -24.71 -6.87 -19.21
N ASN A 216 -24.70 -6.73 -17.89
CA ASN A 216 -25.37 -7.68 -17.00
C ASN A 216 -26.89 -7.47 -16.93
N TYR A 217 -27.45 -6.36 -17.45
CA TYR A 217 -28.89 -6.29 -17.69
C TYR A 217 -29.34 -7.39 -18.67
N PHE A 218 -28.46 -7.76 -19.60
CA PHE A 218 -28.63 -8.88 -20.52
C PHE A 218 -27.94 -10.16 -20.03
N GLN A 219 -27.76 -10.33 -18.72
CA GLN A 219 -27.14 -11.51 -18.09
C GLN A 219 -25.75 -11.90 -18.63
N ASN A 220 -25.02 -10.96 -19.26
CA ASN A 220 -23.81 -11.25 -20.03
C ASN A 220 -24.01 -12.28 -21.15
N GLU A 221 -25.15 -12.21 -21.84
CA GLU A 221 -25.43 -13.02 -23.02
C GLU A 221 -25.55 -12.10 -24.25
N ARG A 222 -24.69 -12.34 -25.25
CA ARG A 222 -24.59 -11.46 -26.43
C ARG A 222 -25.86 -11.47 -27.25
N HIS A 223 -26.53 -12.62 -27.32
CA HIS A 223 -27.72 -12.79 -28.15
C HIS A 223 -28.89 -11.92 -27.66
N LEU A 224 -29.06 -11.80 -26.35
CA LEU A 224 -30.09 -10.97 -25.71
C LEU A 224 -29.97 -9.49 -26.05
N LEU A 225 -28.76 -9.00 -26.35
CA LEU A 225 -28.54 -7.63 -26.84
C LEU A 225 -29.04 -7.43 -28.28
N ASP A 226 -29.08 -8.51 -29.07
CA ASP A 226 -29.52 -8.48 -30.46
C ASP A 226 -31.01 -8.79 -30.64
N GLU A 227 -31.68 -9.24 -29.57
CA GLU A 227 -33.11 -9.52 -29.59
C GLU A 227 -33.95 -8.26 -29.72
N VAL A 228 -35.10 -8.45 -30.35
CA VAL A 228 -36.10 -7.43 -30.58
C VAL A 228 -37.45 -8.09 -30.41
N ASN A 229 -38.33 -7.48 -29.60
CA ASN A 229 -39.67 -8.00 -29.36
C ASN A 229 -40.70 -7.01 -29.92
N GLU A 230 -41.78 -7.52 -30.51
CA GLU A 230 -42.86 -6.69 -31.03
C GLU A 230 -44.13 -7.03 -30.26
N ASP A 231 -44.82 -6.00 -29.77
CA ASP A 231 -46.11 -6.19 -29.11
C ASP A 231 -47.22 -6.34 -30.15
N ASP A 232 -47.78 -7.54 -30.25
CA ASP A 232 -48.82 -7.93 -31.21
C ASP A 232 -50.05 -6.98 -31.19
N TRP A 233 -50.34 -6.34 -30.06
CA TRP A 233 -51.50 -5.46 -29.91
C TRP A 233 -51.26 -4.02 -30.35
N SER A 234 -50.05 -3.50 -30.11
CA SER A 234 -49.72 -2.09 -30.37
C SER A 234 -48.85 -1.91 -31.61
N GLY A 235 -48.22 -2.99 -32.10
CA GLY A 235 -47.21 -2.95 -33.17
C GLY A 235 -45.93 -2.23 -32.76
N THR A 236 -45.70 -2.00 -31.46
CA THR A 236 -44.48 -1.34 -30.98
C THR A 236 -43.35 -2.33 -30.88
N GLN A 237 -42.19 -1.96 -31.43
CA GLN A 237 -40.98 -2.76 -31.42
C GLN A 237 -40.06 -2.31 -30.28
N PHE A 238 -39.83 -3.19 -29.31
CA PHE A 238 -38.92 -2.97 -28.18
C PHE A 238 -37.53 -3.51 -28.50
N ASP A 239 -36.52 -2.69 -28.28
CA ASP A 239 -35.12 -3.06 -28.51
C ASP A 239 -34.25 -3.03 -27.23
N TYR A 240 -32.93 -3.14 -27.42
CA TYR A 240 -31.96 -3.13 -26.34
C TYR A 240 -31.90 -1.78 -25.57
N LEU A 241 -32.20 -0.65 -26.21
CA LEU A 241 -32.20 0.66 -25.55
C LEU A 241 -33.40 0.80 -24.63
N ASP A 242 -34.57 0.34 -25.07
CA ASP A 242 -35.76 0.28 -24.24
C ASP A 242 -35.55 -0.61 -23.01
N HIS A 243 -34.89 -1.76 -23.19
CA HIS A 243 -34.53 -2.64 -22.09
C HIS A 243 -33.56 -1.96 -21.10
N ILE A 244 -32.49 -1.33 -21.59
CA ILE A 244 -31.54 -0.60 -20.74
C ILE A 244 -32.26 0.51 -19.96
N LEU A 245 -33.15 1.26 -20.61
CA LEU A 245 -33.90 2.33 -19.97
C LEU A 245 -34.85 1.78 -18.90
N ALA A 246 -35.57 0.71 -19.19
CA ALA A 246 -36.46 0.04 -18.24
C ALA A 246 -35.69 -0.48 -17.01
N CYS A 247 -34.52 -1.08 -17.20
CA CYS A 247 -33.68 -1.57 -16.12
C CYS A 247 -33.02 -0.43 -15.32
N ALA A 248 -32.62 0.65 -15.97
CA ALA A 248 -32.09 1.83 -15.29
C ALA A 248 -33.15 2.51 -14.40
N GLN A 249 -34.41 2.53 -14.85
CA GLN A 249 -35.53 3.06 -14.08
C GLN A 249 -35.95 2.12 -12.94
N ASN A 250 -36.02 0.82 -13.20
CA ASN A 250 -36.36 -0.19 -12.21
C ASN A 250 -35.48 -1.45 -12.33
N PRO A 251 -34.34 -1.51 -11.62
CA PRO A 251 -33.38 -2.61 -11.73
C PRO A 251 -33.85 -3.91 -11.05
N TYR A 252 -34.97 -3.88 -10.33
CA TYR A 252 -35.56 -5.05 -9.68
C TYR A 252 -36.58 -5.77 -10.58
N THR A 253 -36.80 -5.26 -11.79
CA THR A 253 -37.78 -5.82 -12.72
C THR A 253 -37.34 -7.21 -13.21
N VAL A 254 -38.20 -8.20 -13.03
CA VAL A 254 -37.93 -9.59 -13.45
C VAL A 254 -38.26 -9.86 -14.93
N SER A 255 -39.09 -9.01 -15.55
CA SER A 255 -39.44 -9.06 -16.96
C SER A 255 -39.65 -7.64 -17.48
N SER A 256 -38.75 -7.19 -18.34
CA SER A 256 -38.87 -5.95 -19.10
C SER A 256 -39.86 -6.10 -20.27
N PRO A 257 -40.21 -5.02 -21.00
CA PRO A 257 -40.99 -5.12 -22.25
C PRO A 257 -40.37 -6.04 -23.31
N LEU A 258 -39.04 -6.20 -23.28
CA LEU A 258 -38.29 -7.14 -24.12
C LEU A 258 -38.42 -8.61 -23.67
N GLY A 259 -39.09 -8.89 -22.54
CA GLY A 259 -39.25 -10.23 -21.98
C GLY A 259 -38.03 -10.73 -21.17
N ILE A 260 -37.02 -9.89 -21.00
CA ILE A 260 -35.76 -10.22 -20.33
C ILE A 260 -35.73 -9.63 -18.92
N SER A 261 -35.09 -10.32 -17.97
CA SER A 261 -34.89 -9.85 -16.60
C SER A 261 -33.88 -8.72 -16.53
N CYS A 262 -34.02 -7.79 -15.59
CA CYS A 262 -32.99 -6.79 -15.27
C CYS A 262 -31.99 -7.28 -14.22
N ILE A 263 -32.21 -8.47 -13.66
CA ILE A 263 -31.36 -9.06 -12.63
C ILE A 263 -30.07 -9.59 -13.29
N SER A 264 -28.93 -9.29 -12.70
CA SER A 264 -27.62 -9.76 -13.20
C SER A 264 -27.49 -11.28 -13.19
N ALA A 265 -26.50 -11.79 -13.93
CA ALA A 265 -26.18 -13.21 -13.95
C ALA A 265 -25.82 -13.78 -12.56
N PHE A 266 -25.31 -12.95 -11.65
CA PHE A 266 -24.99 -13.34 -10.26
C PHE A 266 -26.17 -13.17 -9.28
N GLY A 267 -27.34 -12.79 -9.79
CA GLY A 267 -28.61 -12.78 -9.06
C GLY A 267 -28.92 -11.51 -8.29
N ALA A 268 -28.13 -10.44 -8.43
CA ALA A 268 -28.40 -9.16 -7.78
C ALA A 268 -28.79 -8.06 -8.80
N PRO A 269 -29.58 -7.06 -8.38
CA PRO A 269 -29.90 -5.91 -9.23
C PRO A 269 -28.64 -5.05 -9.45
N ILE A 270 -28.54 -4.47 -10.63
CA ILE A 270 -27.46 -3.51 -10.95
C ILE A 270 -28.04 -2.12 -10.95
N GLN A 271 -27.45 -1.26 -10.14
CA GLN A 271 -27.84 0.14 -10.11
C GLN A 271 -27.14 0.91 -11.23
N PRO A 272 -27.80 1.95 -11.76
CA PRO A 272 -27.23 2.74 -12.87
C PRO A 272 -26.08 3.67 -12.46
N TYR A 273 -25.79 3.84 -11.16
CA TYR A 273 -24.74 4.71 -10.62
C TYR A 273 -23.51 3.96 -10.13
#